data_AF-V5FMN1-F1
#
_entry.id   AF-V5FMN1-F1
#
_cell.length_a   1.000
_cell.length_b   1.000
_cell.length_c   1.000
_cell.angle_alpha   90.00
_cell.angle_beta   90.00
_cell.angle_gamma   90.00
#
_symmetry.space_group_name_H-M   'P 1'
#
loop_
_entity.id
_entity.type
_entity.pdbx_description
1 polymer ?
#
loop_
_entity_poly.entity_id
_entity_poly.type
_entity_poly.pdbx_seq_one_letter_code
_entity_poly.pdbx_strand_id
1 'polypeptide(L)'
;MPEKFNTQHPPFDRLNSQQIKQLKASLDIAYFRAGDILIDSGQSSTHLYVLIKGAVEERQQSEVFAHYGHDDLFDVRSLFEGKVRHQYVALEDVLCYLLPSEVFLELFNKNQSFADYFDSRLSKRQQLITEAKKQQNLAEFILTKVDESIYHPPLILTPDTSIQQATMLLNNDDIDAALVELAADDPRVQQAPSASPYAIVTRTNLLCYNS
;
A
#
# COMPACT_ATOMS: atom_id res chain seq x y z
N MET A 1 -11.14 21.82 -8.93
CA MET A 1 -11.41 20.63 -9.77
C MET A 1 -11.11 19.41 -8.91
N PRO A 2 -11.95 18.36 -8.89
CA PRO A 2 -11.52 17.14 -8.20
C PRO A 2 -10.25 16.65 -8.90
N GLU A 3 -9.27 16.17 -8.14
CA GLU A 3 -8.15 15.46 -8.74
C GLU A 3 -8.71 14.35 -9.65
N LYS A 4 -8.09 14.14 -10.80
CA LYS A 4 -8.54 13.07 -11.70
C LYS A 4 -8.07 11.76 -11.09
N PHE A 5 -9.01 10.86 -10.78
CA PHE A 5 -8.70 9.48 -10.41
C PHE A 5 -7.64 8.90 -11.37
N ASN A 6 -6.48 8.53 -10.82
CA ASN A 6 -5.33 8.08 -11.59
C ASN A 6 -5.47 6.59 -11.91
N THR A 7 -5.77 6.28 -13.16
CA THR A 7 -5.89 4.89 -13.65
C THR A 7 -4.59 4.36 -14.26
N GLN A 8 -3.46 5.04 -14.05
CA GLN A 8 -2.15 4.59 -14.53
C GLN A 8 -1.39 3.76 -13.49
N HIS A 9 -1.94 3.63 -12.28
CA HIS A 9 -1.36 2.79 -11.24
C HIS A 9 -2.16 1.50 -11.02
N PRO A 10 -1.50 0.41 -10.62
CA PRO A 10 -2.18 -0.80 -10.20
C PRO A 10 -3.17 -0.54 -9.07
N PRO A 11 -4.31 -1.25 -9.04
CA PRO A 11 -4.76 -2.26 -10.00
C PRO A 11 -5.37 -1.69 -11.29
N PHE A 12 -5.65 -0.39 -11.34
CA PHE A 12 -6.49 0.22 -12.38
C PHE A 12 -5.79 0.41 -13.73
N ASP A 13 -4.46 0.34 -13.75
CA ASP A 13 -3.63 0.29 -14.97
C ASP A 13 -3.94 -0.93 -15.88
N ARG A 14 -4.55 -1.97 -15.32
CA ARG A 14 -4.94 -3.19 -16.04
C ARG A 14 -6.28 -3.09 -16.75
N LEU A 15 -7.03 -2.02 -16.53
CA LEU A 15 -8.34 -1.80 -17.14
C LEU A 15 -8.20 -1.25 -18.55
N ASN A 16 -9.04 -1.75 -19.48
CA ASN A 16 -9.10 -1.18 -20.82
C ASN A 16 -9.87 0.16 -20.83
N SER A 17 -9.83 0.89 -21.95
CA SER A 17 -10.44 2.21 -22.07
C SER A 17 -11.95 2.25 -21.76
N GLN A 18 -12.70 1.19 -22.11
CA GLN A 18 -14.13 1.11 -21.83
C GLN A 18 -14.38 0.91 -20.32
N GLN A 19 -13.59 0.03 -19.70
CA GLN A 19 -13.64 -0.24 -18.26
C GLN A 19 -13.22 0.98 -17.44
N ILE A 20 -12.17 1.70 -17.87
CA ILE A 20 -11.77 2.97 -17.24
C ILE A 20 -12.90 4.00 -17.30
N LYS A 21 -13.61 4.08 -18.43
CA LYS A 21 -14.76 4.99 -18.57
C LYS A 21 -15.89 4.61 -17.62
N GLN A 22 -16.20 3.32 -17.51
CA GLN A 22 -17.20 2.81 -16.57
C GLN A 22 -16.82 3.10 -15.12
N LEU A 23 -15.58 2.78 -14.74
CA LEU A 23 -15.04 3.04 -13.41
C LEU A 23 -15.17 4.52 -13.07
N LYS A 24 -14.62 5.41 -13.89
CA LYS A 24 -14.65 6.87 -13.62
C LYS A 24 -16.06 7.45 -13.57
N ALA A 25 -17.00 6.91 -14.34
CA ALA A 25 -18.39 7.35 -14.31
C ALA A 25 -19.14 6.90 -13.06
N SER A 26 -18.61 5.92 -12.32
CA SER A 26 -19.25 5.33 -11.13
C SER A 26 -18.59 5.75 -9.83
N LEU A 27 -17.49 6.53 -9.88
CA LEU A 27 -16.79 6.98 -8.69
C LEU A 27 -17.50 8.14 -8.03
N ASP A 28 -17.72 8.03 -6.73
CA ASP A 28 -18.06 9.14 -5.86
C ASP A 28 -16.87 9.54 -4.98
N ILE A 29 -16.97 10.73 -4.36
CA ILE A 29 -15.98 11.24 -3.42
C ILE A 29 -16.66 11.40 -2.06
N ALA A 30 -16.02 10.87 -1.02
CA ALA A 30 -16.46 11.04 0.36
C ALA A 30 -15.39 11.73 1.20
N TYR A 31 -15.84 12.53 2.15
CA TYR A 31 -15.02 13.21 3.14
C TYR A 31 -15.45 12.80 4.53
N PHE A 32 -14.48 12.48 5.37
CA PHE A 32 -14.63 12.07 6.76
C PHE A 32 -13.72 12.93 7.63
N ARG A 33 -14.20 13.35 8.79
CA ARG A 33 -13.40 14.08 9.76
C ARG A 33 -12.53 13.12 10.56
N ALA A 34 -11.45 13.64 11.13
CA ALA A 34 -10.66 12.90 12.12
C ALA A 34 -11.56 12.31 13.23
N GLY A 35 -11.43 11.01 13.47
CA GLY A 35 -12.23 10.24 14.42
C GLY A 35 -13.52 9.62 13.87
N ASP A 36 -13.93 9.98 12.65
CA ASP A 36 -15.11 9.38 12.03
C ASP A 36 -14.88 7.89 11.71
N ILE A 37 -15.92 7.09 11.84
CA ILE A 37 -15.94 5.69 11.40
C ILE A 37 -16.36 5.67 9.93
N LEU A 38 -15.47 5.24 9.05
CA LEU A 38 -15.74 5.12 7.61
C LEU A 38 -16.59 3.88 7.32
N ILE A 39 -16.24 2.78 7.97
CA ILE A 39 -16.90 1.48 7.81
C ILE A 39 -16.94 0.82 9.19
N ASP A 40 -18.13 0.39 9.59
CA ASP A 40 -18.30 -0.28 10.88
C ASP A 40 -18.34 -1.81 10.72
N SER A 41 -17.87 -2.51 11.76
CA SER A 41 -17.82 -3.97 11.77
C SER A 41 -19.23 -4.56 11.68
N GLY A 42 -19.38 -5.64 10.92
CA GLY A 42 -20.65 -6.34 10.77
C GLY A 42 -21.62 -5.73 9.75
N GLN A 43 -21.32 -4.58 9.17
CA GLN A 43 -22.09 -4.03 8.06
C GLN A 43 -21.84 -4.78 6.75
N SER A 44 -22.73 -4.59 5.77
CA SER A 44 -22.52 -5.07 4.42
C SER A 44 -21.57 -4.14 3.67
N SER A 45 -20.66 -4.74 2.90
CA SER A 45 -19.78 -3.97 2.03
C SER A 45 -20.54 -3.44 0.83
N THR A 46 -20.46 -2.14 0.62
CA THR A 46 -21.18 -1.46 -0.48
C THR A 46 -20.22 -0.83 -1.49
N HIS A 47 -19.00 -0.51 -1.07
CA HIS A 47 -18.03 0.21 -1.90
C HIS A 47 -16.61 -0.28 -1.63
N LEU A 48 -15.79 -0.28 -2.68
CA LEU A 48 -14.35 -0.24 -2.54
C LEU A 48 -13.92 1.20 -2.27
N TYR A 49 -13.06 1.39 -1.28
CA TYR A 49 -12.53 2.69 -0.91
C TYR A 49 -11.11 2.84 -1.47
N VAL A 50 -10.82 3.99 -2.08
CA VAL A 50 -9.48 4.36 -2.55
C VAL A 50 -9.08 5.67 -1.89
N LEU A 51 -8.04 5.66 -1.06
CA LEU A 51 -7.67 6.83 -0.28
C LEU A 51 -7.00 7.89 -1.14
N ILE A 52 -7.49 9.13 -1.10
CA ILE A 52 -6.89 10.29 -1.79
C ILE A 52 -5.97 11.02 -0.83
N LYS A 53 -6.47 11.28 0.37
CA LYS A 53 -5.76 12.01 1.42
C LYS A 53 -6.26 11.52 2.78
N GLY A 54 -5.38 11.60 3.76
CA GLY A 54 -5.68 11.22 5.12
C GLY A 54 -4.96 9.95 5.51
N ALA A 55 -5.28 9.46 6.71
CA ALA A 55 -4.88 8.16 7.20
C ALA A 55 -6.07 7.46 7.84
N VAL A 56 -6.20 6.16 7.57
CA VAL A 56 -7.27 5.30 8.11
C VAL A 56 -6.65 4.15 8.87
N GLU A 57 -7.19 3.85 10.04
CA GLU A 57 -6.82 2.70 10.87
C GLU A 57 -7.89 1.62 10.76
N GLU A 58 -7.49 0.38 10.48
CA GLU A 58 -8.34 -0.80 10.65
C GLU A 58 -8.11 -1.39 12.03
N ARG A 59 -9.20 -1.53 12.79
CA ARG A 59 -9.15 -2.00 14.17
C ARG A 59 -10.33 -2.91 14.53
N GLN A 60 -10.13 -3.74 15.54
CA GLN A 60 -11.19 -4.44 16.24
C GLN A 60 -10.97 -4.26 17.75
N GLN A 61 -11.93 -3.64 18.43
CA GLN A 61 -11.82 -3.29 19.85
C GLN A 61 -10.58 -2.43 20.12
N SER A 62 -9.57 -2.97 20.83
CA SER A 62 -8.31 -2.31 21.15
C SER A 62 -7.13 -2.74 20.27
N GLU A 63 -7.35 -3.68 19.35
CA GLU A 63 -6.31 -4.21 18.48
C GLU A 63 -6.35 -3.52 17.11
N VAL A 64 -5.18 -3.09 16.65
CA VAL A 64 -4.97 -2.44 15.35
C VAL A 64 -4.36 -3.45 14.39
N PHE A 65 -4.99 -3.63 13.23
CA PHE A 65 -4.58 -4.58 12.21
C PHE A 65 -3.75 -3.94 11.11
N ALA A 66 -4.15 -2.75 10.65
CA ALA A 66 -3.51 -2.08 9.53
C ALA A 66 -3.72 -0.57 9.58
N HIS A 67 -2.84 0.15 8.87
CA HIS A 67 -2.96 1.57 8.56
C HIS A 67 -2.95 1.75 7.05
N TYR A 68 -3.75 2.68 6.55
CA TYR A 68 -3.88 2.98 5.13
C TYR A 68 -3.56 4.45 4.88
N GLY A 69 -2.81 4.70 3.81
CA GLY A 69 -2.38 6.00 3.34
C GLY A 69 -2.77 6.26 1.89
N HIS A 70 -2.18 7.30 1.30
CA HIS A 70 -2.46 7.72 -0.07
C HIS A 70 -2.40 6.55 -1.07
N ASP A 71 -3.40 6.51 -1.97
CA ASP A 71 -3.62 5.47 -3.00
C ASP A 71 -3.92 4.06 -2.48
N ASP A 72 -3.96 3.83 -1.17
CA ASP A 72 -4.32 2.53 -0.63
C ASP A 72 -5.79 2.18 -0.85
N LEU A 73 -6.01 0.88 -1.00
CA LEU A 73 -7.31 0.23 -1.10
C LEU A 73 -7.59 -0.49 0.21
N PHE A 74 -8.76 -0.25 0.81
CA PHE A 74 -9.15 -0.95 2.03
C PHE A 74 -10.50 -1.65 1.90
N ASP A 75 -10.65 -2.67 2.75
CA ASP A 75 -11.80 -3.56 2.85
C ASP A 75 -12.17 -4.34 1.56
N VAL A 76 -11.21 -4.56 0.66
CA VAL A 76 -11.41 -5.34 -0.59
C VAL A 76 -12.05 -6.72 -0.30
N ARG A 77 -11.69 -7.35 0.82
CA ARG A 77 -12.20 -8.66 1.24
C ARG A 77 -13.73 -8.67 1.39
N SER A 78 -14.29 -7.63 2.00
CA SER A 78 -15.72 -7.60 2.30
C SER A 78 -16.57 -7.49 1.04
N LEU A 79 -16.00 -7.04 -0.08
CA LEU A 79 -16.67 -7.02 -1.39
C LEU A 79 -16.95 -8.43 -1.93
N PHE A 80 -16.12 -9.41 -1.55
CA PHE A 80 -16.32 -10.81 -1.91
C PHE A 80 -17.12 -11.58 -0.86
N GLU A 81 -16.87 -11.30 0.43
CA GLU A 81 -17.53 -12.00 1.55
C GLU A 81 -18.91 -11.42 1.91
N GLY A 82 -19.22 -10.22 1.41
CA GLY A 82 -20.46 -9.49 1.69
C GLY A 82 -20.55 -8.88 3.09
N LYS A 83 -19.49 -9.01 3.91
CA LYS A 83 -19.49 -8.57 5.31
C LYS A 83 -18.16 -7.94 5.70
N VAL A 84 -18.24 -6.79 6.35
CA VAL A 84 -17.11 -6.08 6.94
C VAL A 84 -16.73 -6.76 8.26
N ARG A 85 -15.45 -7.11 8.43
CA ARG A 85 -14.98 -7.78 9.66
C ARG A 85 -14.54 -6.80 10.74
N HIS A 86 -13.85 -5.73 10.35
CA HIS A 86 -13.22 -4.78 11.26
C HIS A 86 -13.82 -3.39 11.09
N GLN A 87 -13.52 -2.51 12.03
CA GLN A 87 -13.90 -1.11 11.94
C GLN A 87 -12.76 -0.31 11.28
N TYR A 88 -13.11 0.62 10.41
CA TYR A 88 -12.17 1.53 9.75
C TYR A 88 -12.41 2.95 10.23
N VAL A 89 -11.39 3.58 10.83
CA VAL A 89 -11.50 4.88 11.50
C VAL A 89 -10.53 5.88 10.92
N ALA A 90 -11.00 7.09 10.66
CA ALA A 90 -10.18 8.22 10.24
C ALA A 90 -9.24 8.64 11.38
N LEU A 91 -7.93 8.58 11.18
CA LEU A 91 -6.93 9.12 12.12
C LEU A 91 -6.76 10.64 11.96
N GLU A 92 -7.00 11.13 10.76
CA GLU A 92 -7.03 12.55 10.40
C GLU A 92 -8.19 12.80 9.40
N ASP A 93 -8.36 14.03 8.92
CA ASP A 93 -9.34 14.31 7.88
C ASP A 93 -9.05 13.49 6.62
N VAL A 94 -10.01 12.65 6.23
CA VAL A 94 -9.89 11.71 5.12
C VAL A 94 -10.73 12.16 3.95
N LEU A 95 -10.14 12.06 2.75
CA LEU A 95 -10.82 12.16 1.47
C LEU A 95 -10.56 10.86 0.70
N CYS A 96 -11.62 10.21 0.22
CA CYS A 96 -11.48 8.96 -0.54
C CYS A 96 -12.46 8.89 -1.70
N TYR A 97 -12.11 8.11 -2.70
CA TYR A 97 -13.04 7.66 -3.72
C TYR A 97 -13.84 6.46 -3.23
N LEU A 98 -15.11 6.41 -3.61
CA LEU A 98 -16.00 5.28 -3.41
C LEU A 98 -16.32 4.68 -4.78
N LEU A 99 -15.96 3.41 -4.97
CA LEU A 99 -16.34 2.63 -6.14
C LEU A 99 -17.41 1.60 -5.73
N PRO A 100 -18.63 1.64 -6.29
CA PRO A 100 -19.67 0.68 -5.95
C PRO A 100 -19.20 -0.77 -6.13
N SER A 101 -19.55 -1.63 -5.16
CA SER A 101 -19.13 -3.04 -5.13
C SER A 101 -19.56 -3.80 -6.40
N GLU A 102 -20.75 -3.52 -6.91
CA GLU A 102 -21.26 -4.13 -8.15
C GLU A 102 -20.36 -3.82 -9.36
N VAL A 103 -19.91 -2.56 -9.48
CA VAL A 103 -19.02 -2.14 -10.56
C VAL A 103 -17.64 -2.77 -10.38
N PHE A 104 -17.12 -2.80 -9.15
CA PHE A 104 -15.86 -3.49 -8.87
C PHE A 104 -15.93 -4.97 -9.24
N LEU A 105 -16.97 -5.68 -8.82
CA LEU A 105 -17.17 -7.10 -9.11
C LEU A 105 -17.38 -7.35 -10.61
N GLU A 106 -18.05 -6.45 -11.32
CA GLU A 106 -18.17 -6.53 -12.77
C GLU A 106 -16.81 -6.41 -13.45
N LEU A 107 -16.00 -5.43 -13.06
CA LEU A 107 -14.64 -5.24 -13.58
C LEU A 107 -13.75 -6.44 -13.27
N PHE A 108 -13.84 -6.97 -12.04
CA PHE A 108 -13.15 -8.19 -11.59
C PHE A 108 -13.51 -9.38 -12.47
N ASN A 109 -14.81 -9.66 -12.65
CA ASN A 109 -15.26 -10.83 -13.41
C ASN A 109 -15.01 -10.72 -14.92
N LYS A 110 -14.95 -9.50 -15.47
CA LYS A 110 -14.78 -9.26 -16.92
C LYS A 110 -13.35 -9.04 -17.36
N ASN A 111 -12.41 -8.83 -16.44
CA ASN A 111 -11.00 -8.58 -16.79
C ASN A 111 -10.09 -9.48 -15.96
N GLN A 112 -9.60 -10.56 -16.58
CA GLN A 112 -8.70 -11.49 -15.91
C GLN A 112 -7.41 -10.82 -15.42
N SER A 113 -6.83 -9.87 -16.16
CA SER A 113 -5.61 -9.17 -15.71
C SER A 113 -5.86 -8.33 -14.45
N PHE A 114 -7.02 -7.69 -14.37
CA PHE A 114 -7.47 -6.97 -13.18
C PHE A 114 -7.73 -7.93 -12.01
N ALA A 115 -8.44 -9.04 -12.24
CA ALA A 115 -8.64 -10.09 -11.23
C ALA A 115 -7.30 -10.66 -10.74
N ASP A 116 -6.38 -10.94 -11.66
CA ASP A 116 -5.03 -11.42 -11.39
C ASP A 116 -4.24 -10.43 -10.53
N TYR A 117 -4.57 -9.14 -10.45
CA TYR A 117 -3.89 -8.26 -9.49
C TYR A 117 -4.18 -8.69 -8.07
N PHE A 118 -5.46 -8.97 -7.81
CA PHE A 118 -5.93 -9.43 -6.52
C PHE A 118 -5.53 -10.90 -6.32
N ASP A 119 -5.59 -11.75 -7.35
CA ASP A 119 -5.25 -13.18 -7.28
C ASP A 119 -3.74 -13.50 -7.35
N SER A 120 -2.89 -12.74 -8.03
CA SER A 120 -1.45 -13.08 -8.21
C SER A 120 -0.60 -12.92 -6.95
N ARG A 121 -1.14 -12.31 -5.91
CA ARG A 121 -0.59 -12.39 -4.53
C ARG A 121 -0.91 -13.74 -3.86
N LEU A 122 -1.84 -14.56 -4.38
CA LEU A 122 -2.08 -15.96 -3.97
C LEU A 122 -1.04 -16.93 -4.53
N SER A 123 -0.82 -16.92 -5.85
CA SER A 123 -0.08 -18.00 -6.52
C SER A 123 1.40 -18.03 -6.14
N LYS A 124 2.02 -16.86 -5.95
CA LYS A 124 3.41 -16.74 -5.45
C LYS A 124 3.54 -17.16 -3.98
N ARG A 125 2.46 -17.09 -3.18
CA ARG A 125 2.44 -17.60 -1.79
C ARG A 125 1.98 -19.06 -1.69
N GLN A 126 1.26 -19.61 -2.67
CA GLN A 126 0.74 -20.98 -2.64
C GLN A 126 1.84 -22.05 -2.56
N GLN A 127 3.01 -21.80 -3.17
CA GLN A 127 4.19 -22.68 -3.04
C GLN A 127 4.78 -22.67 -1.63
N LEU A 128 4.65 -21.57 -0.87
CA LEU A 128 5.10 -21.45 0.52
C LEU A 128 4.02 -21.88 1.54
N ILE A 129 2.72 -21.72 1.21
CA ILE A 129 1.56 -22.07 2.06
C ILE A 129 1.25 -23.57 2.06
N THR A 130 1.73 -24.33 1.07
CA THR A 130 1.46 -25.79 1.03
C THR A 130 2.07 -26.54 2.21
N GLU A 131 3.01 -25.93 2.95
CA GLU A 131 3.53 -26.41 4.23
C GLU A 131 2.72 -25.92 5.45
N ALA A 132 1.99 -24.80 5.33
CA ALA A 132 1.11 -24.21 6.36
C ALA A 132 -0.38 -24.60 6.18
N LYS A 133 -0.64 -25.83 5.76
CA LYS A 133 -1.98 -26.39 5.55
C LYS A 133 -2.83 -26.31 6.83
N LYS A 134 -3.67 -25.28 6.98
CA LYS A 134 -5.06 -25.49 7.46
C LYS A 134 -6.07 -24.34 7.40
N GLN A 135 -5.75 -23.08 7.13
CA GLN A 135 -6.78 -22.03 7.08
C GLN A 135 -6.59 -21.00 5.98
N GLN A 136 -7.74 -20.50 5.53
CA GLN A 136 -8.03 -19.71 4.35
C GLN A 136 -7.62 -18.25 4.50
N ASN A 137 -6.96 -17.70 3.48
CA ASN A 137 -7.43 -16.56 2.66
C ASN A 137 -6.30 -15.65 2.20
N LEU A 138 -6.31 -15.35 0.90
CA LEU A 138 -5.50 -14.32 0.25
C LEU A 138 -5.58 -12.94 0.91
N ALA A 139 -6.74 -12.59 1.44
CA ALA A 139 -6.95 -11.32 2.12
C ALA A 139 -6.07 -11.19 3.38
N GLU A 140 -5.73 -12.31 4.03
CA GLU A 140 -4.82 -12.34 5.17
C GLU A 140 -3.37 -12.02 4.75
N PHE A 141 -3.02 -12.20 3.46
CA PHE A 141 -1.74 -11.74 2.88
C PHE A 141 -1.62 -10.23 2.83
N ILE A 142 -2.65 -9.57 2.30
CA ILE A 142 -2.68 -8.11 2.16
C ILE A 142 -2.62 -7.45 3.56
N LEU A 143 -3.13 -8.15 4.57
CA LEU A 143 -3.22 -7.72 5.97
C LEU A 143 -2.16 -8.36 6.88
N THR A 144 -1.19 -9.11 6.34
CA THR A 144 -0.19 -9.77 7.19
C THR A 144 0.72 -8.69 7.77
N LYS A 145 0.67 -8.51 9.10
CA LYS A 145 1.65 -7.72 9.83
C LYS A 145 3.02 -8.26 9.48
N VAL A 146 3.83 -7.40 8.88
CA VAL A 146 5.13 -7.85 8.47
C VAL A 146 6.07 -7.81 9.67
N ASP A 147 6.61 -8.96 9.99
CA ASP A 147 7.54 -9.15 11.09
C ASP A 147 8.96 -9.40 10.55
N GLU A 148 9.93 -9.43 11.46
CA GLU A 148 11.36 -9.57 11.16
C GLU A 148 11.71 -10.82 10.35
N SER A 149 10.80 -11.81 10.23
CA SER A 149 11.01 -13.02 9.43
C SER A 149 10.70 -12.85 7.93
N ILE A 150 10.06 -11.74 7.52
CA ILE A 150 9.54 -11.56 6.16
C ILE A 150 10.25 -10.42 5.39
N TYR A 151 10.98 -9.54 6.09
CA TYR A 151 11.78 -8.49 5.45
C TYR A 151 13.26 -8.86 5.36
N HIS A 152 13.94 -8.37 4.33
CA HIS A 152 15.39 -8.42 4.27
C HIS A 152 15.97 -7.26 5.08
N PRO A 153 17.07 -7.48 5.83
CA PRO A 153 17.75 -6.40 6.53
C PRO A 153 18.10 -5.29 5.52
N PRO A 154 17.92 -4.01 5.91
CA PRO A 154 18.19 -2.91 4.99
C PRO A 154 19.67 -2.90 4.61
N LEU A 155 19.96 -2.55 3.35
CA LEU A 155 21.32 -2.24 2.96
C LEU A 155 21.73 -0.94 3.66
N ILE A 156 22.71 -1.03 4.57
CA ILE A 156 23.27 0.11 5.29
C ILE A 156 24.64 0.43 4.67
N LEU A 157 24.81 1.68 4.26
CA LEU A 157 26.03 2.23 3.67
C LEU A 157 26.69 3.19 4.66
N THR A 158 28.01 3.30 4.57
CA THR A 158 28.79 4.28 5.34
C THR A 158 28.71 5.66 4.68
N PRO A 159 28.94 6.75 5.44
CA PRO A 159 28.99 8.11 4.88
C PRO A 159 30.02 8.28 3.75
N ASP A 160 31.10 7.48 3.78
CA ASP A 160 32.18 7.51 2.79
C ASP A 160 31.87 6.71 1.51
N THR A 161 30.72 6.02 1.46
CA THR A 161 30.33 5.24 0.30
C THR A 161 30.04 6.18 -0.87
N SER A 162 30.86 6.10 -1.92
CA SER A 162 30.65 6.90 -3.12
C SER A 162 29.32 6.57 -3.80
N ILE A 163 28.73 7.56 -4.47
CA ILE A 163 27.52 7.41 -5.30
C ILE A 163 27.66 6.26 -6.31
N GLN A 164 28.85 6.11 -6.90
CA GLN A 164 29.14 5.05 -7.86
C GLN A 164 29.09 3.66 -7.21
N GLN A 165 29.69 3.51 -6.02
CA GLN A 165 29.64 2.26 -5.25
C GLN A 165 28.23 1.94 -4.77
N ALA A 166 27.49 2.94 -4.27
CA ALA A 166 26.10 2.78 -3.87
C ALA A 166 25.24 2.30 -5.06
N THR A 167 25.44 2.87 -6.25
CA THR A 167 24.73 2.45 -7.48
C THR A 167 25.05 1.01 -7.86
N MET A 168 26.32 0.61 -7.78
CA MET A 168 26.72 -0.78 -8.05
C MET A 168 26.10 -1.77 -7.07
N LEU A 169 26.09 -1.45 -5.77
CA LEU A 169 25.50 -2.31 -4.74
C LEU A 169 23.99 -2.47 -4.93
N LEU A 170 23.27 -1.36 -5.15
CA LEU A 170 21.83 -1.38 -5.41
C LEU A 170 21.46 -2.20 -6.65
N ASN A 171 22.28 -2.15 -7.72
CA ASN A 171 22.03 -2.93 -8.93
C ASN A 171 22.39 -4.42 -8.77
N ASN A 172 23.47 -4.74 -8.06
CA ASN A 172 23.92 -6.12 -7.87
C ASN A 172 22.96 -6.91 -6.97
N ASP A 173 22.44 -6.25 -5.93
CA ASP A 173 21.60 -6.89 -4.92
C ASP A 173 20.10 -6.80 -5.25
N ASP A 174 19.73 -6.20 -6.39
CA ASP A 174 18.36 -5.93 -6.84
C ASP A 174 17.53 -5.14 -5.80
N ILE A 175 18.14 -4.10 -5.23
CA ILE A 175 17.57 -3.25 -4.17
C ILE A 175 17.30 -1.84 -4.73
N ASP A 176 16.17 -1.24 -4.34
CA ASP A 176 15.75 0.09 -4.83
C ASP A 176 16.23 1.27 -3.95
N ALA A 177 16.56 1.00 -2.68
CA ALA A 177 17.00 2.01 -1.72
C ALA A 177 17.96 1.46 -0.66
N ALA A 178 18.85 2.32 -0.18
CA ALA A 178 19.75 2.03 0.94
C ALA A 178 19.67 3.12 2.01
N LEU A 179 19.93 2.74 3.25
CA LEU A 179 20.15 3.66 4.35
C LEU A 179 21.63 4.06 4.38
N VAL A 180 21.92 5.33 4.57
CA VAL A 180 23.29 5.83 4.74
C VAL A 180 23.42 6.34 6.16
N GLU A 181 24.36 5.80 6.93
CA GLU A 181 24.65 6.32 8.26
C GLU A 181 25.07 7.80 8.16
N LEU A 182 24.57 8.62 9.08
CA LEU A 182 25.04 9.98 9.22
C LEU A 182 26.41 9.99 9.87
N ALA A 183 27.30 10.85 9.36
CA ALA A 183 28.60 11.06 10.00
C ALA A 183 28.41 11.61 11.42
N ALA A 184 29.34 11.29 12.32
CA ALA A 184 29.24 11.70 13.73
C ALA A 184 29.27 13.23 13.93
N ASP A 185 29.87 13.95 12.97
CA ASP A 185 29.93 15.40 12.91
C ASP A 185 28.83 16.03 12.06
N ASP A 186 27.88 15.25 11.53
CA ASP A 186 26.77 15.76 10.74
C ASP A 186 25.89 16.70 11.59
N PRO A 187 25.59 17.93 11.12
CA PRO A 187 24.80 18.90 11.86
C PRO A 187 23.43 18.36 12.31
N ARG A 188 22.85 17.41 11.56
CA ARG A 188 21.56 16.79 11.89
C ARG A 188 21.63 15.93 13.14
N VAL A 189 22.75 15.24 13.35
CA VAL A 189 23.01 14.42 14.55
C VAL A 189 23.15 15.31 15.78
N GLN A 190 23.79 16.47 15.63
CA GLN A 190 24.01 17.43 16.71
C GLN A 190 22.74 18.21 17.09
N GLN A 191 21.87 18.51 16.11
CA GLN A 191 20.67 19.33 16.30
C GLN A 191 19.45 18.53 16.80
N ALA A 192 19.36 17.24 16.45
CA ALA A 192 18.25 16.38 16.86
C ALA A 192 18.74 14.97 17.22
N PRO A 193 19.32 14.77 18.42
CA PRO A 193 19.91 13.48 18.84
C PRO A 193 18.92 12.30 18.89
N SER A 194 17.62 12.59 18.92
CA SER A 194 16.54 11.59 18.92
C SER A 194 16.02 11.27 17.51
N ALA A 195 16.52 11.93 16.46
CA ALA A 195 16.16 11.62 15.09
C ALA A 195 16.89 10.36 14.60
N SER A 196 16.32 9.69 13.59
CA SER A 196 16.95 8.53 12.96
C SER A 196 18.38 8.89 12.49
N PRO A 197 19.41 8.08 12.81
CA PRO A 197 20.80 8.37 12.45
C PRO A 197 21.12 8.02 10.99
N TYR A 198 20.10 7.94 10.14
CA TYR A 198 20.22 7.49 8.75
C TYR A 198 19.64 8.52 7.78
N ALA A 199 20.33 8.73 6.67
CA ALA A 199 19.79 9.29 5.42
C ALA A 199 19.32 8.16 4.49
N ILE A 200 18.60 8.50 3.43
CA ILE A 200 18.12 7.55 2.42
C ILE A 200 18.70 7.93 1.07
N VAL A 201 19.22 6.93 0.35
CA VAL A 201 19.56 7.04 -1.07
C VAL A 201 18.71 6.05 -1.86
N THR A 202 18.01 6.54 -2.89
CA THR A 202 17.20 5.71 -3.77
C THR A 202 17.81 5.64 -5.16
N ARG A 203 17.45 4.61 -5.94
CA ARG A 203 17.84 4.51 -7.35
C ARG A 203 17.49 5.78 -8.14
N THR A 204 16.40 6.46 -7.80
CA THR A 204 15.98 7.72 -8.42
C THR A 204 16.93 8.90 -8.11
N ASN A 205 17.56 8.92 -6.93
CA ASN A 205 18.54 9.95 -6.58
C ASN A 205 19.87 9.81 -7.36
N LEU A 206 20.15 8.61 -7.88
CA LEU A 206 21.41 8.26 -8.53
C LEU A 206 21.38 8.47 -10.05
N LEU A 207 20.20 8.67 -10.64
CA LEU A 207 20.00 8.92 -12.08
C LEU A 207 20.63 10.25 -12.56
N CYS A 208 20.96 11.16 -11.65
CA CYS A 208 21.53 12.47 -11.99
C CYS A 208 23.07 12.47 -12.14
N TYR A 209 23.77 11.35 -11.89
CA TYR A 209 25.24 11.32 -11.81
C TYR A 209 25.94 10.61 -12.98
N ASN A 210 25.19 10.05 -13.93
CA ASN A 210 25.73 9.41 -15.15
C ASN A 210 25.50 10.27 -16.42
N SER A 211 25.36 11.59 -16.29
CA SER A 211 25.31 12.56 -17.40
C SER A 211 26.60 13.36 -17.47
#